data_AF-A0A817SHG5-F1
#
_entry.id   AF-A0A817SHG5-F1
#
_cell.length_a   1.000
_cell.length_b   1.000
_cell.length_c   1.000
_cell.angle_alpha   90.00
_cell.angle_beta   90.00
_cell.angle_gamma   90.00
#
_symmetry.space_group_name_H-M   'P 1'
#
loop_
_entity.id
_entity.type
_entity.pdbx_description
1 polymer ?
#
loop_
_entity_poly.entity_id
_entity_poly.type
_entity_poly.pdbx_seq_one_letter_code
_entity_poly.pdbx_strand_id
1 'polypeptide(L)'
;MSQSISYLSTMQCILPQSPTTPERFLSNPYYGKSFCEPDQYKVAINRCEDGFTSCELALEMLKDLVNELERCSKSLQLKTNRVVWLESVKAIEKLAERTDDIADNIKKNVIDELVNYKKFSYDKSFRHVKTAKDEAKVAYHHTSGKLHRAKRAEDITSSDVSSSDEEKNKAKSCVDRYEKEKEKCKNVYAKLINDMESKKSAYQGEMFKILGRADDFERKRLEHFKLMFTALQQVTSIENDTRHTEMLEKFQRAISKHNADSDIEFFNKNYGCETRTKWPDFEDVHQ
;
A
#
# COMPACT_ATOMS: atom_id res chain seq x y z
N MET A 1 5.56 -26.09 -9.33
CA MET A 1 6.48 -25.03 -9.83
C MET A 1 5.78 -23.91 -10.58
N SER A 2 4.72 -24.15 -11.36
CA SER A 2 4.02 -23.07 -12.10
C SER A 2 3.17 -22.14 -11.20
N GLN A 3 2.54 -22.65 -10.14
CA GLN A 3 1.73 -21.83 -9.22
C GLN A 3 2.57 -20.92 -8.30
N SER A 4 3.81 -21.31 -7.98
CA SER A 4 4.70 -20.55 -7.07
C SER A 4 5.17 -19.22 -7.67
N ILE A 5 5.16 -19.08 -8.99
CA ILE A 5 5.54 -17.85 -9.71
C ILE A 5 4.39 -16.83 -9.71
N SER A 6 3.14 -17.29 -9.62
CA SER A 6 1.96 -16.41 -9.53
C SER A 6 1.94 -15.58 -8.24
N TYR A 7 2.33 -16.19 -7.12
CA TYR A 7 2.34 -15.52 -5.80
C TYR A 7 3.43 -14.45 -5.69
N LEU A 8 4.58 -14.63 -6.35
CA LEU A 8 5.66 -13.64 -6.38
C LEU A 8 5.25 -12.35 -7.11
N SER A 9 4.38 -12.44 -8.11
CA SER A 9 3.79 -11.28 -8.78
C SER A 9 2.85 -10.49 -7.85
N THR A 10 2.13 -11.19 -6.96
CA THR A 10 1.25 -10.59 -5.95
C THR A 10 2.01 -10.01 -4.75
N MET A 11 3.20 -10.54 -4.44
CA MET A 11 4.09 -10.00 -3.38
C MET A 11 4.61 -8.58 -3.66
N GLN A 12 4.43 -8.07 -4.89
CA GLN A 12 4.76 -6.69 -5.25
C GLN A 12 3.88 -5.65 -4.51
N CYS A 13 2.82 -6.09 -3.82
CA CYS A 13 1.91 -5.21 -3.06
C CYS A 13 2.22 -5.07 -1.56
N ILE A 14 3.11 -5.88 -0.94
CA ILE A 14 3.15 -6.02 0.53
C ILE A 14 4.36 -5.36 1.21
N LEU A 15 5.47 -5.17 0.49
CA LEU A 15 6.60 -4.38 0.99
C LEU A 15 6.45 -2.92 0.57
N PRO A 16 7.01 -1.93 1.30
CA PRO A 16 7.20 -0.60 0.74
C PRO A 16 8.10 -0.76 -0.49
N GLN A 17 7.47 -0.86 -1.66
CA GLN A 17 8.16 -0.94 -2.93
C GLN A 17 9.07 0.29 -2.99
N SER A 18 10.37 0.09 -3.19
CA SER A 18 11.25 1.16 -3.63
C SER A 18 10.61 1.88 -4.83
N PRO A 19 10.93 3.16 -5.07
CA PRO A 19 10.31 3.95 -6.13
C PRO A 19 10.72 3.44 -7.52
N THR A 20 10.16 2.32 -7.99
CA THR A 20 10.65 1.66 -9.20
C THR A 20 9.51 1.07 -10.03
N THR A 21 8.71 1.94 -10.65
CA THR A 21 8.30 1.77 -12.05
C THR A 21 7.87 3.13 -12.64
N PRO A 22 8.55 3.66 -13.69
CA PRO A 22 8.22 4.94 -14.34
C PRO A 22 6.74 5.07 -14.75
N GLU A 23 6.09 3.96 -15.08
CA GLU A 23 4.68 3.91 -15.51
C GLU A 23 3.69 4.20 -14.37
N ARG A 24 4.03 3.83 -13.12
CA ARG A 24 3.23 4.20 -11.93
C ARG A 24 3.32 5.68 -11.59
N PHE A 25 4.45 6.32 -11.90
CA PHE A 25 4.63 7.77 -11.72
C PHE A 25 3.73 8.58 -12.65
N LEU A 26 3.56 8.12 -13.89
CA LEU A 26 2.77 8.81 -14.91
C LEU A 26 1.25 8.57 -14.78
N SER A 27 0.85 7.45 -14.18
CA SER A 27 -0.56 7.09 -13.98
C SER A 27 -1.13 7.55 -12.63
N ASN A 28 -0.29 8.03 -11.71
CA ASN A 28 -0.73 8.52 -10.41
C ASN A 28 -1.36 9.93 -10.53
N PRO A 29 -2.69 10.10 -10.30
CA PRO A 29 -3.38 11.38 -10.45
C PRO A 29 -2.92 12.47 -9.46
N TYR A 30 -2.09 12.08 -8.49
CA TYR A 30 -1.53 12.93 -7.44
C TYR A 30 -0.08 13.38 -7.70
N TYR A 31 0.55 12.90 -8.78
CA TYR A 31 1.94 13.27 -9.10
C TYR A 31 2.04 14.71 -9.62
N GLY A 32 3.09 15.43 -9.21
CA GLY A 32 3.36 16.82 -9.62
C GLY A 32 2.54 17.89 -8.89
N LYS A 33 1.69 17.52 -7.92
CA LYS A 33 0.87 18.44 -7.12
C LYS A 33 1.36 18.46 -5.67
N SER A 34 1.29 19.62 -5.03
CA SER A 34 1.64 19.74 -3.60
C SER A 34 0.55 19.09 -2.74
N PHE A 35 0.92 18.48 -1.59
CA PHE A 35 -0.02 17.94 -0.61
C PHE A 35 -1.11 18.94 -0.17
N CYS A 36 -0.76 20.23 -0.15
CA CYS A 36 -1.66 21.31 0.21
C CYS A 36 -2.65 21.68 -0.93
N GLU A 37 -2.55 21.07 -2.10
CA GLU A 37 -3.53 21.26 -3.16
C GLU A 37 -4.84 20.52 -2.89
N PRO A 38 -5.96 21.01 -3.47
CA PRO A 38 -7.24 20.35 -3.32
C PRO A 38 -7.16 18.85 -3.62
N ASP A 39 -7.80 18.07 -2.75
CA ASP A 39 -7.93 16.60 -2.84
C ASP A 39 -6.63 15.79 -2.73
N GLN A 40 -5.44 16.41 -2.60
CA GLN A 40 -4.18 15.67 -2.51
C GLN A 40 -4.00 14.95 -1.17
N TYR A 41 -4.64 15.42 -0.10
CA TYR A 41 -4.66 14.74 1.20
C TYR A 41 -5.27 13.34 1.16
N LYS A 42 -6.07 13.01 0.12
CA LYS A 42 -6.65 11.68 -0.07
C LYS A 42 -5.58 10.60 -0.22
N VAL A 43 -4.39 10.95 -0.70
CA VAL A 43 -3.26 10.01 -0.75
C VAL A 43 -2.92 9.47 0.65
N ALA A 44 -2.91 10.36 1.66
CA ALA A 44 -2.63 9.95 3.03
C ALA A 44 -3.77 9.10 3.64
N ILE A 45 -5.02 9.39 3.29
CA ILE A 45 -6.19 8.60 3.71
C ILE A 45 -6.13 7.20 3.09
N ASN A 46 -6.00 7.13 1.75
CA ASN A 46 -5.93 5.87 1.03
C ASN A 46 -4.77 5.01 1.54
N ARG A 47 -3.61 5.60 1.86
CA ARG A 47 -2.49 4.87 2.46
C ARG A 47 -2.84 4.21 3.81
N CYS A 48 -3.69 4.85 4.61
CA CYS A 48 -4.16 4.25 5.87
C CYS A 48 -5.14 3.10 5.60
N GLU A 49 -6.06 3.28 4.64
CA GLU A 49 -7.03 2.25 4.23
C GLU A 49 -6.33 1.03 3.59
N ASP A 50 -5.40 1.27 2.66
CA ASP A 50 -4.56 0.23 2.04
C ASP A 50 -3.76 -0.54 3.09
N GLY A 51 -3.44 0.10 4.22
CA GLY A 51 -2.79 -0.53 5.36
C GLY A 51 -3.62 -1.62 6.01
N PHE A 52 -4.92 -1.40 6.16
CA PHE A 52 -5.85 -2.40 6.66
C PHE A 52 -5.91 -3.60 5.72
N THR A 53 -6.11 -3.35 4.43
CA THR A 53 -6.10 -4.38 3.38
C THR A 53 -4.78 -5.17 3.36
N SER A 54 -3.65 -4.49 3.58
CA SER A 54 -2.33 -5.14 3.65
C SER A 54 -2.23 -6.10 4.84
N CYS A 55 -2.82 -5.76 5.98
CA CYS A 55 -2.89 -6.66 7.14
C CYS A 55 -3.77 -7.88 6.86
N GLU A 56 -4.94 -7.70 6.22
CA GLU A 56 -5.81 -8.81 5.83
C GLU A 56 -5.12 -9.78 4.88
N LEU A 57 -4.44 -9.25 3.85
CA LEU A 57 -3.66 -10.06 2.91
C LEU A 57 -2.51 -10.79 3.60
N ALA A 58 -1.77 -10.12 4.49
CA ALA A 58 -0.70 -10.76 5.26
C ALA A 58 -1.24 -11.91 6.13
N LEU A 59 -2.41 -11.72 6.75
CA LEU A 59 -3.08 -12.75 7.53
C LEU A 59 -3.51 -13.95 6.67
N GLU A 60 -4.10 -13.70 5.50
CA GLU A 60 -4.49 -14.74 4.56
C GLU A 60 -3.28 -15.56 4.09
N MET A 61 -2.18 -14.88 3.73
CA MET A 61 -0.93 -15.54 3.35
C MET A 61 -0.34 -16.40 4.48
N LEU A 62 -0.38 -15.91 5.72
CA LEU A 62 0.10 -16.68 6.87
C LEU A 62 -0.80 -17.89 7.13
N LYS A 63 -2.12 -17.76 6.98
CA LYS A 63 -3.06 -18.90 7.07
C LYS A 63 -2.77 -19.94 5.99
N ASP A 64 -2.52 -19.52 4.76
CA ASP A 64 -2.15 -20.42 3.66
C ASP A 64 -0.82 -21.13 3.92
N LEU A 65 0.19 -20.40 4.40
CA LEU A 65 1.46 -21.01 4.81
C LEU A 65 1.26 -22.06 5.91
N VAL A 66 0.45 -21.75 6.92
CA VAL A 66 0.10 -22.69 7.98
C VAL A 66 -0.64 -23.91 7.41
N ASN A 67 -1.61 -23.72 6.51
CA ASN A 67 -2.34 -24.82 5.89
C ASN A 67 -1.41 -25.75 5.09
N GLU A 68 -0.45 -25.19 4.35
CA GLU A 68 0.54 -25.98 3.62
C GLU A 68 1.53 -26.69 4.56
N LEU A 69 2.00 -26.02 5.61
CA LEU A 69 2.80 -26.65 6.66
C LEU A 69 2.02 -27.77 7.37
N GLU A 70 0.73 -27.58 7.63
CA GLU A 70 -0.17 -28.60 8.17
C GLU A 70 -0.38 -29.75 7.18
N ARG A 71 -0.46 -29.49 5.88
CA ARG A 71 -0.60 -30.53 4.85
C ARG A 71 0.67 -31.37 4.75
N CYS A 72 1.84 -30.73 4.70
CA CYS A 72 3.13 -31.39 4.81
C CYS A 72 3.22 -32.18 6.11
N SER A 73 2.86 -31.54 7.23
CA SER A 73 2.84 -32.15 8.54
C SER A 73 1.90 -33.34 8.59
N LYS A 74 0.65 -33.29 8.13
CA LYS A 74 -0.30 -34.43 8.10
C LYS A 74 0.19 -35.56 7.18
N SER A 75 0.85 -35.23 6.08
CA SER A 75 1.55 -36.22 5.24
C SER A 75 2.70 -36.90 6.02
N LEU A 76 3.36 -36.18 6.93
CA LEU A 76 4.39 -36.66 7.86
C LEU A 76 3.83 -37.23 9.19
N GLN A 77 2.62 -36.83 9.60
CA GLN A 77 1.93 -37.03 10.89
C GLN A 77 0.77 -38.03 10.74
N LEU A 78 1.13 -39.22 10.26
CA LEU A 78 0.67 -40.44 10.91
C LEU A 78 1.16 -40.55 12.39
N LYS A 79 1.86 -39.52 12.94
CA LYS A 79 2.37 -39.42 14.32
C LYS A 79 2.44 -37.96 14.85
N THR A 80 1.37 -37.53 15.54
CA THR A 80 1.30 -36.61 16.72
C THR A 80 1.95 -35.20 16.69
N ASN A 81 1.19 -34.10 16.86
CA ASN A 81 0.70 -33.51 18.14
C ASN A 81 -0.10 -32.19 17.90
N ARG A 82 -1.42 -32.21 18.16
CA ARG A 82 -2.43 -31.23 17.68
C ARG A 82 -2.67 -29.99 18.56
N VAL A 83 -2.22 -30.02 19.81
CA VAL A 83 -2.67 -29.06 20.85
C VAL A 83 -1.87 -27.74 20.82
N VAL A 84 -0.58 -27.79 20.48
CA VAL A 84 0.30 -26.60 20.45
C VAL A 84 -0.02 -25.68 19.27
N TRP A 85 -0.50 -26.25 18.15
CA TRP A 85 -0.90 -25.51 16.95
C TRP A 85 -2.21 -24.73 17.14
N LEU A 86 -3.17 -25.31 17.86
CA LEU A 86 -4.46 -24.67 18.17
C LEU A 86 -4.32 -23.39 19.01
N GLU A 87 -3.31 -23.31 19.87
CA GLU A 87 -3.04 -22.10 20.68
C GLU A 87 -2.35 -20.98 19.89
N SER A 88 -1.60 -21.32 18.84
CA SER A 88 -0.96 -20.32 17.97
C SER A 88 -1.97 -19.63 17.05
N VAL A 89 -2.98 -20.36 16.57
CA VAL A 89 -4.11 -19.81 15.79
C VAL A 89 -4.93 -18.83 16.62
N LYS A 90 -5.22 -19.16 17.89
CA LYS A 90 -5.93 -18.25 18.83
C LYS A 90 -5.16 -16.96 19.10
N ALA A 91 -3.83 -17.01 19.14
CA ALA A 91 -3.00 -15.82 19.31
C ALA A 91 -3.08 -14.88 18.09
N ILE A 92 -3.20 -15.45 16.89
CA ILE A 92 -3.37 -14.71 15.63
C ILE A 92 -4.77 -14.10 15.53
N GLU A 93 -5.82 -14.82 15.94
CA GLU A 93 -7.19 -14.29 15.99
C GLU A 93 -7.30 -13.06 16.91
N LYS A 94 -6.68 -13.11 18.09
CA LYS A 94 -6.61 -11.94 19.00
C LYS A 94 -5.81 -10.76 18.43
N LEU A 95 -4.83 -11.03 17.57
CA LEU A 95 -4.06 -10.01 16.86
C LEU A 95 -4.89 -9.37 15.73
N ALA A 96 -5.72 -10.15 15.06
CA ALA A 96 -6.71 -9.67 14.08
C ALA A 96 -7.77 -8.78 14.76
N GLU A 97 -8.35 -9.21 15.90
CA GLU A 97 -9.29 -8.38 16.69
C GLU A 97 -8.66 -7.04 17.09
N ARG A 98 -7.37 -7.03 17.48
CA ARG A 98 -6.64 -5.80 17.79
C ARG A 98 -6.43 -4.91 16.58
N THR A 99 -6.30 -5.51 15.41
CA THR A 99 -6.14 -4.79 14.13
C THR A 99 -7.46 -4.19 13.68
N ASP A 100 -8.58 -4.89 13.92
CA ASP A 100 -9.94 -4.38 13.72
C ASP A 100 -10.27 -3.22 14.67
N ASP A 101 -9.92 -3.32 15.96
CA ASP A 101 -10.03 -2.21 16.93
C ASP A 101 -9.24 -0.97 16.47
N ILE A 102 -8.05 -1.19 15.90
CA ILE A 102 -7.23 -0.12 15.34
C ILE A 102 -7.89 0.45 14.08
N ALA A 103 -8.45 -0.38 13.20
CA ALA A 103 -9.15 0.05 11.99
C ALA A 103 -10.39 0.91 12.32
N ASP A 104 -11.19 0.49 13.30
CA ASP A 104 -12.33 1.26 13.78
C ASP A 104 -11.90 2.57 14.43
N ASN A 105 -10.79 2.57 15.16
CA ASN A 105 -10.19 3.77 15.72
C ASN A 105 -9.66 4.74 14.65
N ILE A 106 -9.08 4.23 13.56
CA ILE A 106 -8.69 5.04 12.38
C ILE A 106 -9.95 5.66 11.75
N LYS A 107 -10.98 4.84 11.51
CA LYS A 107 -12.21 5.28 10.87
C LYS A 107 -12.86 6.40 11.67
N LYS A 108 -12.98 6.22 12.98
CA LYS A 108 -13.67 7.17 13.87
C LYS A 108 -12.87 8.42 14.23
N ASN A 109 -11.56 8.29 14.49
CA ASN A 109 -10.76 9.38 15.04
C ASN A 109 -9.87 10.07 14.02
N VAL A 110 -9.67 9.48 12.85
CA VAL A 110 -8.86 10.06 11.78
C VAL A 110 -9.71 10.33 10.56
N ILE A 111 -10.40 9.32 10.01
CA ILE A 111 -11.19 9.47 8.79
C ILE A 111 -12.42 10.36 9.04
N ASP A 112 -13.21 10.09 10.07
CA ASP A 112 -14.40 10.88 10.38
C ASP A 112 -14.05 12.29 10.83
N GLU A 113 -12.95 12.49 11.56
CA GLU A 113 -12.42 13.84 11.86
C GLU A 113 -12.02 14.58 10.57
N LEU A 114 -11.35 13.90 9.63
CA LEU A 114 -10.98 14.47 8.33
C LEU A 114 -12.21 14.80 7.48
N VAL A 115 -13.23 13.94 7.49
CA VAL A 115 -14.50 14.15 6.79
C VAL A 115 -15.28 15.31 7.41
N ASN A 116 -15.31 15.40 8.73
CA ASN A 116 -15.95 16.50 9.46
C ASN A 116 -15.19 17.81 9.25
N TYR A 117 -13.87 17.82 9.36
CA TYR A 117 -13.04 18.98 9.06
C TYR A 117 -13.19 19.41 7.59
N LYS A 118 -13.25 18.47 6.63
CA LYS A 118 -13.60 18.78 5.23
C LYS A 118 -14.93 19.53 5.17
N LYS A 119 -15.97 19.00 5.82
CA LYS A 119 -17.32 19.57 5.80
C LYS A 119 -17.36 20.99 6.38
N PHE A 120 -16.59 21.26 7.43
CA PHE A 120 -16.57 22.58 8.07
C PHE A 120 -15.55 23.56 7.48
N SER A 121 -14.42 23.08 6.94
CA SER A 121 -13.29 23.93 6.53
C SER A 121 -13.08 24.02 5.01
N TYR A 122 -13.46 23.00 4.22
CA TYR A 122 -13.24 23.01 2.77
C TYR A 122 -14.47 23.38 1.95
N ASP A 123 -15.67 23.05 2.41
CA ASP A 123 -16.91 23.29 1.66
C ASP A 123 -17.23 24.78 1.51
N LYS A 124 -16.61 25.66 2.34
CA LYS A 124 -16.83 27.12 2.29
C LYS A 124 -15.57 28.02 2.21
N SER A 125 -14.33 27.56 2.51
CA SER A 125 -13.28 28.51 2.97
C SER A 125 -12.04 28.71 2.08
N PHE A 126 -11.49 27.65 1.45
CA PHE A 126 -10.24 27.75 0.67
C PHE A 126 -10.40 27.30 -0.78
N ARG A 127 -11.13 26.19 -1.03
CA ARG A 127 -11.46 25.72 -2.38
C ARG A 127 -12.31 26.76 -3.14
N HIS A 128 -13.36 27.25 -2.51
CA HIS A 128 -14.22 28.28 -3.09
C HIS A 128 -13.45 29.55 -3.44
N VAL A 129 -12.54 29.99 -2.55
CA VAL A 129 -11.70 31.17 -2.77
C VAL A 129 -10.68 30.94 -3.90
N LYS A 130 -10.08 29.75 -3.98
CA LYS A 130 -9.16 29.37 -5.08
C LYS A 130 -9.87 29.36 -6.43
N THR A 131 -11.05 28.73 -6.52
CA THR A 131 -11.87 28.70 -7.74
C THR A 131 -12.33 30.11 -8.13
N ALA A 132 -12.88 30.88 -7.19
CA ALA A 132 -13.31 32.26 -7.44
C ALA A 132 -12.14 33.15 -7.88
N LYS A 133 -10.93 32.95 -7.32
CA LYS A 133 -9.72 33.66 -7.74
C LYS A 133 -9.35 33.28 -9.18
N ASP A 134 -9.45 32.01 -9.57
CA ASP A 134 -9.09 31.58 -10.93
C ASP A 134 -10.12 32.07 -11.97
N GLU A 135 -11.40 32.12 -11.61
CA GLU A 135 -12.45 32.77 -12.41
C GLU A 135 -12.20 34.28 -12.55
N ALA A 136 -11.88 34.97 -11.45
CA ALA A 136 -11.54 36.40 -11.48
C ALA A 136 -10.28 36.69 -12.30
N LYS A 137 -9.30 35.78 -12.29
CA LYS A 137 -8.10 35.84 -13.15
C LYS A 137 -8.48 35.79 -14.62
N VAL A 138 -9.33 34.84 -15.00
CA VAL A 138 -9.81 34.70 -16.39
C VAL A 138 -10.58 35.95 -16.82
N ALA A 139 -11.47 36.46 -15.97
CA ALA A 139 -12.21 37.69 -16.24
C ALA A 139 -11.28 38.90 -16.43
N TYR A 140 -10.24 39.05 -15.61
CA TYR A 140 -9.24 40.10 -15.75
C TYR A 140 -8.44 39.99 -17.05
N HIS A 141 -7.96 38.79 -17.42
CA HIS A 141 -7.22 38.61 -18.67
C HIS A 141 -8.10 38.83 -19.91
N HIS A 142 -9.37 38.39 -19.86
CA HIS A 142 -10.34 38.60 -20.92
C HIS A 142 -10.64 40.09 -21.14
N THR A 143 -10.90 40.83 -20.07
CA THR A 143 -11.14 42.29 -20.12
C THR A 143 -9.88 43.05 -20.55
N SER A 144 -8.69 42.62 -20.13
CA SER A 144 -7.43 43.19 -20.63
C SER A 144 -7.24 42.95 -22.13
N GLY A 145 -7.65 41.79 -22.65
CA GLY A 145 -7.64 41.50 -24.08
C GLY A 145 -8.65 42.35 -24.86
N LYS A 146 -9.85 42.59 -24.32
CA LYS A 146 -10.84 43.51 -24.89
C LYS A 146 -10.30 44.94 -24.95
N LEU A 147 -9.69 45.42 -23.87
CA LEU A 147 -9.07 46.75 -23.82
C LEU A 147 -7.97 46.90 -24.87
N HIS A 148 -7.08 45.92 -25.01
CA HIS A 148 -6.02 45.97 -26.01
C HIS A 148 -6.59 46.06 -27.44
N ARG A 149 -7.65 45.30 -27.73
CA ARG A 149 -8.33 45.38 -29.05
C ARG A 149 -9.00 46.74 -29.26
N ALA A 150 -9.62 47.30 -28.23
CA ALA A 150 -10.27 48.61 -28.30
C ALA A 150 -9.26 49.76 -28.50
N LYS A 151 -8.12 49.75 -27.80
CA LYS A 151 -7.04 50.73 -27.99
C LYS A 151 -6.48 50.69 -29.41
N ARG A 152 -6.24 49.48 -29.94
CA ARG A 152 -5.78 49.32 -31.32
C ARG A 152 -6.80 49.85 -32.34
N ALA A 153 -8.09 49.65 -32.08
CA ALA A 153 -9.15 50.19 -32.93
C ALA A 153 -9.22 51.72 -32.83
N GLU A 154 -9.08 52.30 -31.64
CA GLU A 154 -8.98 53.75 -31.44
C GLU A 154 -7.77 54.36 -32.16
N ASP A 155 -6.58 53.73 -32.07
CA ASP A 155 -5.38 54.18 -32.79
C ASP A 155 -5.61 54.22 -34.31
N ILE A 156 -6.25 53.18 -34.86
CA ILE A 156 -6.60 53.12 -36.29
C ILE A 156 -7.61 54.22 -36.65
N THR A 157 -8.73 54.32 -35.93
CA THR A 157 -9.79 55.32 -36.21
C THR A 157 -9.35 56.76 -35.97
N SER A 158 -8.44 57.00 -35.03
CA SER A 158 -7.90 58.34 -34.75
C SER A 158 -6.87 58.78 -35.81
N SER A 159 -6.07 57.83 -36.33
CA SER A 159 -5.12 58.07 -37.43
C SER A 159 -5.78 58.20 -38.80
N ASP A 160 -7.02 57.73 -38.95
CA ASP A 160 -7.79 57.83 -40.18
C ASP A 160 -8.40 59.23 -40.36
N VAL A 161 -7.99 59.89 -41.44
CA VAL A 161 -8.43 61.25 -41.81
C VAL A 161 -9.87 61.24 -42.34
N SER A 162 -10.37 60.09 -42.81
CA SER A 162 -11.74 59.94 -43.33
C SER A 162 -12.79 59.63 -42.26
N SER A 163 -12.34 59.25 -41.05
CA SER A 163 -13.21 58.96 -39.91
C SER A 163 -13.80 60.24 -39.30
N SER A 164 -15.10 60.21 -39.01
CA SER A 164 -15.84 61.31 -38.39
C SER A 164 -15.49 61.53 -36.91
N ASP A 165 -15.73 62.74 -36.41
CA ASP A 165 -15.55 63.04 -34.98
C ASP A 165 -16.44 62.19 -34.07
N GLU A 166 -17.62 61.79 -34.54
CA GLU A 166 -18.51 60.87 -33.84
C GLU A 166 -17.95 59.45 -33.75
N GLU A 167 -17.30 58.95 -34.81
CA GLU A 167 -16.61 57.66 -34.79
C GLU A 167 -15.38 57.67 -33.86
N LYS A 168 -14.61 58.76 -33.88
CA LYS A 168 -13.46 58.96 -32.98
C LYS A 168 -13.90 59.03 -31.52
N ASN A 169 -14.95 59.80 -31.22
CA ASN A 169 -15.52 59.89 -29.87
C ASN A 169 -16.11 58.56 -29.39
N LYS A 170 -16.72 57.79 -30.28
CA LYS A 170 -17.26 56.45 -29.97
C LYS A 170 -16.14 55.44 -29.68
N ALA A 171 -15.04 55.48 -30.41
CA ALA A 171 -13.86 54.64 -30.16
C ALA A 171 -13.25 54.95 -28.78
N LYS A 172 -13.05 56.24 -28.47
CA LYS A 172 -12.54 56.72 -27.19
C LYS A 172 -13.43 56.32 -26.00
N SER A 173 -14.74 56.51 -26.11
CA SER A 173 -15.72 56.07 -25.10
C SER A 173 -15.71 54.55 -24.87
N CYS A 174 -15.45 53.77 -25.92
CA CYS A 174 -15.30 52.30 -25.81
C CYS A 174 -14.05 51.92 -25.02
N VAL A 175 -12.92 52.61 -25.23
CA VAL A 175 -11.68 52.43 -24.46
C VAL A 175 -11.89 52.80 -22.99
N ASP A 176 -12.46 53.97 -22.70
CA ASP A 176 -12.74 54.42 -21.33
C ASP A 176 -13.62 53.42 -20.56
N ARG A 177 -14.61 52.82 -21.23
CA ARG A 177 -15.46 51.77 -20.65
C ARG A 177 -14.65 50.54 -20.26
N TYR A 178 -13.80 50.03 -21.17
CA TYR A 178 -13.01 48.83 -20.90
C TYR A 178 -11.87 49.06 -19.90
N GLU A 179 -11.34 50.28 -19.78
CA GLU A 179 -10.41 50.61 -18.71
C GLU A 179 -11.06 50.54 -17.33
N LYS A 180 -12.27 51.11 -17.18
CA LYS A 180 -13.04 50.99 -15.93
C LYS A 180 -13.40 49.54 -15.59
N GLU A 181 -13.77 48.74 -16.59
CA GLU A 181 -14.08 47.31 -16.40
C GLU A 181 -12.84 46.50 -15.99
N LYS A 182 -11.69 46.74 -16.64
CA LYS A 182 -10.41 46.09 -16.30
C LYS A 182 -10.00 46.41 -14.86
N GLU A 183 -10.10 47.66 -14.43
CA GLU A 183 -9.72 48.06 -13.07
C GLU A 183 -10.63 47.41 -12.02
N LYS A 184 -11.94 47.29 -12.29
CA LYS A 184 -12.87 46.54 -11.42
C LYS A 184 -12.45 45.07 -11.31
N CYS A 185 -12.20 44.38 -12.42
CA CYS A 185 -11.76 42.99 -12.41
C CYS A 185 -10.42 42.80 -11.68
N LYS A 186 -9.48 43.75 -11.86
CA LYS A 186 -8.19 43.74 -11.17
C LYS A 186 -8.35 43.83 -9.66
N ASN A 187 -9.21 44.73 -9.17
CA ASN A 187 -9.46 44.91 -7.74
C ASN A 187 -10.12 43.67 -7.11
N VAL A 188 -11.08 43.06 -7.80
CA VAL A 188 -11.69 41.79 -7.36
C VAL A 188 -10.64 40.68 -7.29
N TYR A 189 -9.81 40.54 -8.33
CA TYR A 189 -8.75 39.52 -8.38
C TYR A 189 -7.70 39.73 -7.28
N ALA A 190 -7.21 40.95 -7.10
CA ALA A 190 -6.23 41.30 -6.07
C ALA A 190 -6.75 41.05 -4.65
N LYS A 191 -8.02 41.38 -4.39
CA LYS A 191 -8.68 41.10 -3.11
C LYS A 191 -8.69 39.60 -2.80
N LEU A 192 -9.09 38.78 -3.76
CA LEU A 192 -9.12 37.32 -3.58
C LEU A 192 -7.72 36.72 -3.36
N ILE A 193 -6.68 37.27 -4.00
CA ILE A 193 -5.29 36.86 -3.72
C ILE A 193 -4.90 37.18 -2.28
N ASN A 194 -5.17 38.39 -1.80
CA ASN A 194 -4.84 38.80 -0.43
C ASN A 194 -5.62 37.96 0.60
N ASP A 195 -6.89 37.68 0.34
CA ASP A 195 -7.72 36.82 1.19
C ASP A 195 -7.17 35.38 1.25
N MET A 196 -6.58 34.85 0.16
CA MET A 196 -5.90 33.55 0.19
C MET A 196 -4.58 33.60 0.95
N GLU A 197 -3.74 34.60 0.73
CA GLU A 197 -2.42 34.69 1.36
C GLU A 197 -2.55 34.80 2.88
N SER A 198 -3.54 35.54 3.38
CA SER A 198 -3.84 35.64 4.81
C SER A 198 -4.21 34.30 5.47
N LYS A 199 -4.84 33.37 4.73
CA LYS A 199 -5.28 32.06 5.23
C LYS A 199 -4.27 30.94 5.01
N LYS A 200 -3.29 31.15 4.13
CA LYS A 200 -2.33 30.14 3.66
C LYS A 200 -1.55 29.48 4.80
N SER A 201 -0.95 30.26 5.70
CA SER A 201 -0.14 29.72 6.79
C SER A 201 -0.96 28.86 7.75
N ALA A 202 -2.16 29.31 8.12
CA ALA A 202 -3.05 28.56 9.00
C ALA A 202 -3.49 27.25 8.34
N TYR A 203 -3.86 27.32 7.07
CA TYR A 203 -4.22 26.14 6.28
C TYR A 203 -3.09 25.11 6.18
N GLN A 204 -1.86 25.54 5.84
CA GLN A 204 -0.71 24.64 5.76
C GLN A 204 -0.39 24.00 7.12
N GLY A 205 -0.48 24.77 8.20
CA GLY A 205 -0.28 24.27 9.55
C GLY A 205 -1.25 23.13 9.90
N GLU A 206 -2.55 23.32 9.65
CA GLU A 206 -3.56 22.28 9.90
C GLU A 206 -3.40 21.07 8.99
N MET A 207 -3.06 21.28 7.71
CA MET A 207 -2.76 20.19 6.77
C MET A 207 -1.57 19.33 7.24
N PHE A 208 -0.49 19.98 7.69
CA PHE A 208 0.69 19.26 8.18
C PHE A 208 0.45 18.55 9.51
N LYS A 209 -0.38 19.10 10.41
CA LYS A 209 -0.80 18.37 11.62
C LYS A 209 -1.52 17.07 11.28
N ILE A 210 -2.43 17.10 10.31
CA ILE A 210 -3.15 15.90 9.88
C ILE A 210 -2.21 14.90 9.20
N LEU A 211 -1.31 15.37 8.34
CA LEU A 211 -0.30 14.52 7.71
C LEU A 211 0.60 13.86 8.76
N GLY A 212 1.06 14.61 9.76
CA GLY A 212 1.86 14.08 10.87
C GLY A 212 1.13 12.97 11.62
N ARG A 213 -0.18 13.11 11.87
CA ARG A 213 -0.99 12.04 12.48
C ARG A 213 -1.04 10.78 11.62
N ALA A 214 -1.20 10.93 10.30
CA ALA A 214 -1.18 9.80 9.37
C ALA A 214 0.20 9.13 9.31
N ASP A 215 1.29 9.91 9.31
CA ASP A 215 2.67 9.41 9.29
C ASP A 215 3.04 8.68 10.59
N ASP A 216 2.66 9.21 11.75
CA ASP A 216 2.88 8.55 13.04
C ASP A 216 2.13 7.22 13.14
N PHE A 217 0.92 7.16 12.59
CA PHE A 217 0.16 5.94 12.51
C PHE A 217 0.82 4.91 11.60
N GLU A 218 1.19 5.32 10.39
CA GLU A 218 1.88 4.48 9.42
C GLU A 218 3.20 3.92 9.98
N ARG A 219 3.95 4.75 10.71
CA ARG A 219 5.19 4.31 11.38
C ARG A 219 4.94 3.14 12.32
N LYS A 220 3.84 3.18 13.10
CA LYS A 220 3.47 2.08 14.00
C LYS A 220 3.13 0.80 13.21
N ARG A 221 2.39 0.91 12.11
CA ARG A 221 2.07 -0.25 11.25
C ARG A 221 3.35 -0.88 10.69
N LEU A 222 4.25 -0.06 10.14
CA LEU A 222 5.49 -0.55 9.53
C LEU A 222 6.44 -1.20 10.55
N GLU A 223 6.60 -0.60 11.74
CA GLU A 223 7.39 -1.22 12.82
C GLU A 223 6.76 -2.53 13.29
N HIS A 224 5.42 -2.61 13.36
CA HIS A 224 4.73 -3.84 13.71
C HIS A 224 4.96 -4.96 12.67
N PHE A 225 4.86 -4.66 11.37
CA PHE A 225 5.20 -5.62 10.32
C PHE A 225 6.64 -6.08 10.39
N LYS A 226 7.58 -5.18 10.67
CA LYS A 226 8.98 -5.56 10.87
C LYS A 226 9.16 -6.56 12.01
N LEU A 227 8.50 -6.32 13.15
CA LEU A 227 8.53 -7.24 14.28
C LEU A 227 7.90 -8.60 13.92
N MET A 228 6.75 -8.58 13.25
CA MET A 228 6.05 -9.78 12.80
C MET A 228 6.90 -10.62 11.84
N PHE A 229 7.53 -10.01 10.82
CA PHE A 229 8.39 -10.72 9.88
C PHE A 229 9.67 -11.23 10.54
N THR A 230 10.22 -10.49 11.50
CA THR A 230 11.37 -10.97 12.29
C THR A 230 10.99 -12.21 13.12
N ALA A 231 9.82 -12.18 13.76
CA ALA A 231 9.31 -13.34 14.51
C ALA A 231 9.05 -14.53 13.58
N LEU A 232 8.46 -14.30 12.40
CA LEU A 232 8.25 -15.34 11.39
C LEU A 232 9.57 -15.97 10.93
N GLN A 233 10.59 -15.16 10.68
CA GLN A 233 11.93 -15.65 10.32
C GLN A 233 12.52 -16.52 11.43
N GLN A 234 12.39 -16.09 12.69
CA GLN A 234 12.91 -16.84 13.84
C GLN A 234 12.24 -18.21 13.98
N VAL A 235 10.92 -18.30 13.82
CA VAL A 235 10.19 -19.57 13.98
C VAL A 235 10.31 -20.49 12.76
N THR A 236 10.65 -19.96 11.59
CA THR A 236 10.86 -20.76 10.37
C THR A 236 12.31 -21.24 10.19
N SER A 237 13.26 -20.67 10.94
CA SER A 237 14.67 -21.07 10.89
C SER A 237 14.89 -22.43 11.56
N ILE A 238 15.37 -23.41 10.78
CA ILE A 238 15.71 -24.77 11.26
C ILE A 238 17.20 -24.85 11.65
N GLU A 239 18.02 -23.89 11.22
CA GLU A 239 19.49 -23.92 11.34
C GLU A 239 19.97 -24.00 12.79
N ASN A 240 19.20 -23.44 13.73
CA ASN A 240 19.52 -23.44 15.16
C ASN A 240 18.62 -24.39 15.98
N ASP A 241 17.78 -25.21 15.35
CA ASP A 241 16.95 -26.17 16.07
C ASP A 241 17.77 -27.40 16.45
N THR A 242 18.20 -27.45 17.71
CA THR A 242 18.92 -28.59 18.30
C THR A 242 18.26 -29.94 18.03
N ARG A 243 16.92 -30.00 17.95
CA ARG A 243 16.19 -31.24 17.67
C ARG A 243 16.42 -31.74 16.24
N HIS A 244 16.51 -30.81 15.29
CA HIS A 244 16.81 -31.14 13.90
C HIS A 244 18.24 -31.68 13.77
N THR A 245 19.21 -31.03 14.43
CA THR A 245 20.60 -31.49 14.48
C THR A 245 20.71 -32.88 15.11
N GLU A 246 20.08 -33.10 16.27
CA GLU A 246 20.06 -34.41 16.95
C GLU A 246 19.41 -35.50 16.09
N MET A 247 18.34 -35.18 15.35
CA MET A 247 17.69 -36.11 14.43
C MET A 247 18.63 -36.54 13.30
N LEU A 248 19.35 -35.58 12.68
CA LEU A 248 20.32 -35.88 11.63
C LEU A 248 21.48 -36.72 12.16
N GLU A 249 22.00 -36.42 13.35
CA GLU A 249 23.06 -37.23 13.98
C GLU A 249 22.60 -38.66 14.30
N LYS A 250 21.35 -38.83 14.76
CA LYS A 250 20.77 -40.17 14.99
C LYS A 250 20.64 -40.95 13.68
N PHE A 251 20.18 -40.29 12.62
CA PHE A 251 20.06 -40.88 11.29
C PHE A 251 21.44 -41.29 10.73
N GLN A 252 22.43 -40.40 10.83
CA GLN A 252 23.80 -40.69 10.41
C GLN A 252 24.40 -41.85 11.19
N ARG A 253 24.22 -41.89 12.51
CA ARG A 253 24.64 -43.05 13.33
C ARG A 253 23.95 -44.35 12.92
N ALA A 254 22.68 -44.31 12.54
CA ALA A 254 21.96 -45.50 12.06
C ALA A 254 22.57 -46.01 10.74
N ILE A 255 22.88 -45.11 9.80
CA ILE A 255 23.57 -45.47 8.55
C ILE A 255 24.95 -46.07 8.84
N SER A 256 25.76 -45.44 9.71
CA SER A 256 27.10 -45.93 10.02
C SER A 256 27.12 -47.28 10.73
N LYS A 257 26.02 -47.66 11.41
CA LYS A 257 25.88 -48.97 12.06
C LYS A 257 25.41 -50.07 11.12
N HIS A 258 24.96 -49.74 9.90
CA HIS A 258 24.54 -50.74 8.94
C HIS A 258 25.74 -51.60 8.52
N ASN A 259 25.59 -52.92 8.60
CA ASN A 259 26.62 -53.89 8.28
C ASN A 259 26.00 -54.99 7.40
N ALA A 260 26.39 -55.01 6.13
CA ALA A 260 25.88 -55.97 5.15
C ALA A 260 26.24 -57.42 5.50
N ASP A 261 27.42 -57.67 6.06
CA ASP A 261 27.87 -59.03 6.40
C ASP A 261 27.01 -59.60 7.54
N SER A 262 26.68 -58.79 8.55
CA SER A 262 25.79 -59.20 9.64
C SER A 262 24.38 -59.56 9.13
N ASP A 263 23.88 -58.84 8.12
CA ASP A 263 22.57 -59.11 7.53
C ASP A 263 22.61 -60.39 6.67
N ILE A 264 23.69 -60.62 5.91
CA ILE A 264 23.90 -61.83 5.11
C ILE A 264 24.06 -63.06 6.01
N GLU A 265 24.83 -62.96 7.09
CA GLU A 265 24.97 -64.02 8.11
C GLU A 265 23.62 -64.37 8.75
N PHE A 266 22.84 -63.36 9.14
CA PHE A 266 21.49 -63.57 9.67
C PHE A 266 20.61 -64.31 8.66
N PHE A 267 20.63 -63.92 7.38
CA PHE A 267 19.84 -64.60 6.36
C PHE A 267 20.28 -66.05 6.16
N ASN A 268 21.58 -66.31 6.03
CA ASN A 268 22.11 -67.66 5.80
C ASN A 268 21.78 -68.62 6.95
N LYS A 269 21.84 -68.13 8.18
CA LYS A 269 21.51 -68.89 9.39
C LYS A 269 20.05 -69.29 9.48
N ASN A 270 19.14 -68.40 9.09
CA ASN A 270 17.69 -68.60 9.27
C ASN A 270 17.00 -69.18 8.03
N TYR A 271 17.54 -68.94 6.83
CA TYR A 271 16.89 -69.28 5.56
C TYR A 271 17.84 -69.86 4.50
N GLY A 272 19.16 -69.79 4.72
CA GLY A 272 20.15 -70.26 3.76
C GLY A 272 20.74 -71.62 4.08
N CYS A 273 21.99 -71.81 3.67
CA CYS A 273 22.70 -73.09 3.71
C CYS A 273 22.98 -73.65 5.11
N GLU A 274 22.88 -72.82 6.15
CA GLU A 274 23.10 -73.23 7.54
C GLU A 274 21.81 -73.72 8.21
N THR A 275 20.67 -73.63 7.52
CA THR A 275 19.41 -74.18 8.04
C THR A 275 19.48 -75.72 8.12
N ARG A 276 18.88 -76.29 9.17
CA ARG A 276 18.85 -77.73 9.33
C ARG A 276 17.90 -78.37 8.33
N THR A 277 18.47 -78.91 7.26
CA THR A 277 17.75 -79.77 6.34
C THR A 277 17.76 -81.20 6.87
N LYS A 278 16.56 -81.77 7.08
CA LYS A 278 16.42 -83.23 7.21
C LYS A 278 16.49 -83.82 5.81
N TRP A 279 17.65 -84.36 5.46
CA TRP A 279 17.82 -85.07 4.20
C TRP A 279 17.10 -86.42 4.28
N PRO A 280 16.54 -86.91 3.15
CA PRO A 280 15.91 -88.22 3.11
C PRO A 280 16.89 -89.30 3.57
N ASP A 281 16.46 -90.12 4.53
CA ASP A 281 17.16 -91.32 4.96
C ASP A 281 16.21 -92.51 4.77
N PHE A 282 16.72 -93.73 4.89
CA PHE A 282 15.89 -94.92 4.76
C PHE A 282 14.82 -94.96 5.86
N GLU A 283 13.55 -94.94 5.47
CA GLU A 283 12.41 -95.07 6.38
C GLU A 283 11.81 -96.47 6.21
N ASP A 284 11.86 -97.28 7.28
CA ASP A 284 11.21 -98.59 7.30
C ASP A 284 9.69 -98.44 7.29
N VAL A 285 9.01 -99.25 6.48
CA VAL A 285 7.54 -99.28 6.48
C VAL A 285 7.09 -99.95 7.78
N HIS A 286 6.69 -99.16 8.76
CA HIS A 286 6.07 -99.69 9.97
C HIS A 286 4.79 -100.45 9.60
N GLN A 287 4.77 -101.77 9.87
CA GLN A 287 3.56 -102.60 9.90
C GLN A 287 2.74 -102.31 11.16
#